data_AF-A0A7S0MLV3-F1
#
_entry.id   AF-A0A7S0MLV3-F1
#
_cell.length_a   1.000
_cell.length_b   1.000
_cell.length_c   1.000
_cell.angle_alpha   90.00
_cell.angle_beta   90.00
_cell.angle_gamma   90.00
#
_symmetry.space_group_name_H-M   'P 1'
#
loop_
_entity.id
_entity.type
_entity.pdbx_description
1 polymer ?
#
loop_
_entity_poly.entity_id
_entity_poly.type
_entity_poly.pdbx_seq_one_letter_code
_entity_poly.pdbx_strand_id
1 'polypeptide(L)'
;TIQSIAFLGHLQSSGEAGPHLVVSPASTLENWKRELNLWLPAADVAVYHGTQKERDALRRRIAHGDVDVILTTYSYFQTDSAKQDRAFLRRFDYGCMVLDEGQAIKNSD
;
A
#
# COMPACT_ATOMS: atom_id res chain seq x y z
N THR A 1 7.32 11.32 3.14
CA THR A 1 7.10 10.79 1.78
C THR A 1 8.40 10.52 1.04
N ILE A 2 9.17 11.52 0.56
CA ILE A 2 10.35 11.28 -0.29
C ILE A 2 11.39 10.35 0.35
N GLN A 3 11.76 10.57 1.62
CA GLN A 3 12.71 9.69 2.32
C GLN A 3 12.21 8.23 2.40
N SER A 4 10.91 8.03 2.60
CA SER A 4 10.29 6.70 2.61
C SER A 4 10.34 6.05 1.24
N ILE A 5 10.08 6.81 0.16
CA ILE A 5 10.16 6.30 -1.21
C ILE A 5 11.61 5.95 -1.58
N ALA A 6 12.57 6.79 -1.18
CA ALA A 6 13.99 6.51 -1.37
C ALA A 6 14.41 5.22 -0.65
N PHE A 7 13.88 4.98 0.56
CA PHE A 7 14.10 3.73 1.27
C PHE A 7 13.50 2.51 0.55
N LEU A 8 12.26 2.61 0.05
CA LEU A 8 11.65 1.55 -0.77
C LEU A 8 12.49 1.24 -2.02
N GLY A 9 12.99 2.27 -2.72
CA GLY A 9 13.90 2.07 -3.86
C GLY A 9 15.22 1.42 -3.48
N HIS A 10 15.75 1.71 -2.29
CA HIS A 10 16.94 1.04 -1.77
C HIS A 10 16.69 -0.46 -1.52
N LEU A 11 15.53 -0.82 -0.94
CA LEU A 11 15.15 -2.24 -0.76
C LEU A 11 15.05 -2.97 -2.10
N GLN A 12 14.36 -2.37 -3.07
CA GLN A 12 14.20 -2.94 -4.41
C GLN A 12 15.56 -3.21 -5.09
N SER A 13 16.47 -2.24 -5.04
CA SER A 13 17.83 -2.40 -5.61
C SER A 13 18.73 -3.38 -4.83
N SER A 14 18.37 -3.72 -3.60
CA SER A 14 19.10 -4.67 -2.75
C SER A 14 18.56 -6.11 -2.88
N GLY A 15 17.58 -6.34 -3.75
CA GLY A 15 16.99 -7.66 -4.00
C GLY A 15 15.70 -7.95 -3.23
N GLU A 16 15.21 -7.01 -2.41
CA GLU A 16 13.91 -7.08 -1.76
C GLU A 16 12.88 -6.26 -2.55
N ALA A 17 12.33 -6.85 -3.62
CA ALA A 17 11.41 -6.14 -4.52
C ALA A 17 9.99 -5.95 -3.95
N GLY A 18 9.59 -6.75 -2.96
CA GLY A 18 8.30 -6.62 -2.29
C GLY A 18 7.40 -7.86 -2.37
N PRO A 19 6.07 -7.71 -2.15
CA PRO A 19 5.38 -6.43 -2.08
C PRO A 19 5.74 -5.65 -0.80
N HIS A 20 5.77 -4.33 -0.89
CA HIS A 20 5.81 -3.40 0.23
C HIS A 20 4.43 -2.76 0.44
N LEU A 21 4.10 -2.38 1.67
CA LEU A 21 2.82 -1.77 2.03
C LEU A 21 3.03 -0.31 2.44
N VAL A 22 2.26 0.60 1.83
CA VAL A 22 2.12 1.97 2.29
C VAL A 22 0.68 2.20 2.75
N VAL A 23 0.50 2.61 3.99
CA VAL A 23 -0.81 2.97 4.55
C VAL A 23 -0.82 4.46 4.84
N SER A 24 -1.77 5.18 4.26
CA SER A 24 -1.92 6.63 4.47
C SER A 24 -3.38 7.03 4.70
N PRO A 25 -3.64 8.25 5.19
CA PRO A 25 -4.97 8.84 5.07
C PRO A 25 -5.45 8.87 3.62
N ALA A 26 -6.77 8.75 3.41
CA ALA A 26 -7.36 8.82 2.07
C ALA A 26 -7.06 10.16 1.37
N SER A 27 -6.93 11.24 2.13
CA SER A 27 -6.60 12.59 1.64
C SER A 27 -5.19 12.68 1.04
N THR A 28 -4.25 11.82 1.44
CA THR A 28 -2.85 11.86 0.96
C THR A 28 -2.52 10.78 -0.06
N LEU A 29 -3.47 9.90 -0.41
CA LEU A 29 -3.29 8.82 -1.38
C LEU A 29 -2.80 9.33 -2.75
N GLU A 30 -3.45 10.33 -3.33
CA GLU A 30 -3.08 10.84 -4.66
C GLU A 30 -1.70 11.50 -4.64
N ASN A 31 -1.34 12.14 -3.53
CA ASN A 31 0.01 12.66 -3.35
C ASN A 31 1.04 11.51 -3.31
N TRP A 32 0.80 10.48 -2.49
CA TRP A 32 1.68 9.29 -2.45
C TRP A 32 1.84 8.62 -3.81
N LYS A 33 0.74 8.43 -4.54
CA LYS A 33 0.74 7.87 -5.90
C LYS A 33 1.60 8.72 -6.84
N ARG A 34 1.42 10.05 -6.83
CA ARG A 34 2.21 10.97 -7.66
C ARG A 34 3.69 10.88 -7.34
N GLU A 35 4.05 10.95 -6.06
CA GLU A 35 5.44 10.91 -5.62
C GLU A 35 6.09 9.55 -5.91
N LEU A 36 5.37 8.42 -5.73
CA LEU A 36 5.88 7.09 -6.09
C LEU A 36 6.16 6.98 -7.59
N ASN A 37 5.24 7.45 -8.43
CA ASN A 37 5.45 7.44 -9.89
C ASN A 37 6.59 8.36 -10.33
N LEU A 38 6.84 9.45 -9.59
CA LEU A 38 7.91 10.39 -9.90
C LEU A 38 9.29 9.88 -9.45
N TRP A 39 9.38 9.38 -8.22
CA TRP A 39 10.65 9.06 -7.56
C TRP A 39 11.02 7.57 -7.60
N LEU A 40 10.06 6.70 -7.90
CA LEU A 40 10.27 5.25 -8.06
C LEU A 40 9.52 4.71 -9.31
N PRO A 41 9.82 5.23 -10.51
CA PRO A 41 9.06 4.93 -11.73
C PRO A 41 9.16 3.48 -12.21
N ALA A 42 10.16 2.73 -11.74
CA ALA A 42 10.35 1.32 -12.08
C ALA A 42 9.48 0.37 -11.25
N ALA A 43 8.89 0.83 -10.15
CA ALA A 43 8.03 0.01 -9.31
C ALA A 43 6.60 -0.03 -9.86
N ASP A 44 6.01 -1.23 -9.89
CA ASP A 44 4.58 -1.39 -10.09
C ASP A 44 3.84 -1.04 -8.78
N VAL A 45 3.10 0.06 -8.83
CA VAL A 45 2.29 0.56 -7.72
C VAL A 45 0.82 0.21 -7.93
N ALA A 46 0.24 -0.52 -6.97
CA ALA A 46 -1.20 -0.75 -6.87
C ALA A 46 -1.82 0.15 -5.80
N VAL A 47 -2.66 1.09 -6.21
CA VAL A 47 -3.46 1.91 -5.28
C VAL A 47 -4.73 1.14 -4.92
N TYR A 48 -4.70 0.44 -3.79
CA TYR A 48 -5.82 -0.31 -3.24
C TYR A 48 -6.80 0.63 -2.54
N HIS A 49 -7.64 1.29 -3.35
CA HIS A 49 -8.71 2.17 -2.93
C HIS A 49 -9.80 2.24 -4.00
N GLY A 50 -11.02 2.68 -3.64
CA GLY A 50 -12.15 2.84 -4.57
C GLY A 50 -13.31 1.88 -4.30
N THR A 51 -14.17 1.69 -5.29
CA THR A 51 -15.37 0.85 -5.23
C THR A 51 -15.03 -0.63 -5.06
N GLN A 52 -15.98 -1.45 -4.60
CA GLN A 52 -15.76 -2.90 -4.46
C GLN A 52 -15.31 -3.55 -5.78
N LYS A 53 -15.93 -3.15 -6.89
CA LYS A 53 -15.61 -3.68 -8.23
C LYS A 53 -14.17 -3.37 -8.65
N GLU A 54 -13.69 -2.16 -8.38
CA GLU A 54 -12.30 -1.77 -8.65
C GLU A 54 -11.33 -2.58 -7.77
N ARG A 55 -11.66 -2.72 -6.48
CA ARG A 55 -10.84 -3.53 -5.56
C ARG A 55 -10.81 -5.00 -5.95
N ASP A 56 -11.89 -5.58 -6.44
CA ASP A 56 -11.90 -6.96 -6.95
C ASP A 56 -10.96 -7.15 -8.15
N ALA A 57 -10.87 -6.16 -9.04
CA ALA A 57 -9.91 -6.19 -10.14
C ALA A 57 -8.46 -6.06 -9.64
N LEU A 58 -8.22 -5.15 -8.70
CA LEU A 58 -6.91 -4.97 -8.06
C LEU A 58 -6.48 -6.24 -7.32
N ARG A 59 -7.38 -6.93 -6.61
CA ARG A 59 -7.06 -8.18 -5.92
C ARG A 59 -6.53 -9.24 -6.86
N ARG A 60 -7.13 -9.39 -8.05
CA ARG A 60 -6.65 -10.33 -9.07
C ARG A 60 -5.25 -9.94 -9.53
N ARG A 61 -5.03 -8.68 -9.90
CA ARG A 61 -3.73 -8.16 -10.33
C ARG A 61 -2.65 -8.36 -9.27
N ILE A 62 -2.88 -7.93 -8.04
CA ILE A 62 -1.93 -8.07 -6.93
C ILE A 62 -1.66 -9.55 -6.63
N ALA A 63 -2.65 -10.44 -6.78
CA ALA A 63 -2.47 -11.87 -6.60
C ALA A 63 -1.54 -12.54 -7.62
N HIS A 64 -1.34 -11.93 -8.79
CA HIS A 64 -0.39 -12.43 -9.79
C HIS A 64 1.08 -12.23 -9.40
N GLY A 65 1.36 -11.36 -8.41
CA GLY A 65 2.71 -11.14 -7.89
C GLY A 65 3.50 -10.02 -8.60
N ASP A 66 2.88 -9.33 -9.56
CA ASP A 66 3.56 -8.29 -10.36
C ASP A 66 3.58 -6.91 -9.68
N VAL A 67 3.28 -6.81 -8.39
CA VAL A 67 3.12 -5.52 -7.68
C VAL A 67 4.21 -5.35 -6.62
N ASP A 68 5.03 -4.32 -6.78
CA ASP A 68 6.10 -3.98 -5.84
C ASP A 68 5.59 -3.19 -4.63
N VAL A 69 4.62 -2.28 -4.83
CA VAL A 69 4.09 -1.42 -3.78
C VAL A 69 2.57 -1.43 -3.77
N ILE A 70 1.98 -1.76 -2.62
CA ILE A 70 0.54 -1.62 -2.37
C ILE A 70 0.33 -0.36 -1.53
N LEU A 71 -0.35 0.64 -2.10
CA LEU A 71 -0.76 1.85 -1.41
C LEU A 71 -2.23 1.75 -0.99
N THR A 72 -2.53 1.94 0.28
CA THR A 72 -3.91 1.79 0.80
C THR A 72 -4.20 2.70 1.99
N THR A 73 -5.40 2.58 2.56
CA THR A 73 -5.89 3.43 3.65
C THR A 73 -6.18 2.65 4.92
N TYR A 74 -6.08 3.33 6.07
CA TYR A 74 -6.39 2.76 7.38
C TYR A 74 -7.80 2.17 7.49
N SER A 75 -8.78 2.73 6.77
CA SER A 75 -10.18 2.27 6.79
C SER A 75 -10.33 0.79 6.46
N TYR A 76 -9.51 0.24 5.56
CA TYR A 76 -9.57 -1.17 5.19
C TYR A 76 -9.05 -2.11 6.29
N PHE A 77 -8.36 -1.58 7.30
CA PHE A 77 -7.89 -2.33 8.47
C PHE A 77 -8.72 -2.09 9.72
N GLN A 78 -9.65 -1.14 9.71
CA GLN A 78 -10.40 -0.72 10.90
C GLN A 78 -11.87 -1.16 10.83
N THR A 79 -12.54 -1.01 9.69
CA THR A 79 -14.01 -1.18 9.63
C THR A 79 -14.47 -2.63 9.45
N ASP A 80 -15.57 -3.00 10.12
CA ASP A 80 -16.18 -4.33 9.96
C ASP A 80 -16.63 -4.63 8.53
N SER A 81 -17.03 -3.61 7.78
CA SER A 81 -17.40 -3.74 6.36
C SER A 81 -16.21 -4.11 5.47
N ALA A 82 -14.98 -3.87 5.93
CA ALA A 82 -13.74 -4.15 5.20
C ALA A 82 -13.10 -5.50 5.60
N LYS A 83 -13.83 -6.44 6.23
CA LYS A 83 -13.29 -7.76 6.62
C LYS A 83 -12.59 -8.49 5.46
N GLN A 84 -13.17 -8.46 4.26
CA GLN A 84 -12.58 -9.09 3.08
C GLN A 84 -11.31 -8.35 2.62
N ASP A 85 -11.32 -7.02 2.62
CA ASP A 85 -10.16 -6.20 2.27
C ASP A 85 -8.99 -6.47 3.23
N ARG A 86 -9.29 -6.49 4.53
CA ARG A 86 -8.31 -6.78 5.59
C ARG A 86 -7.72 -8.18 5.45
N ALA A 87 -8.56 -9.19 5.24
CA ALA A 87 -8.11 -10.55 5.04
C ALA A 87 -7.21 -10.69 3.80
N PHE A 88 -7.56 -10.00 2.71
CA PHE A 88 -6.76 -9.96 1.51
C PHE A 88 -5.40 -9.30 1.74
N LEU A 89 -5.37 -8.09 2.32
CA LEU A 89 -4.13 -7.35 2.55
C LEU A 89 -3.23 -8.05 3.57
N ARG A 90 -3.77 -8.73 4.58
CA ARG A 90 -2.97 -9.46 5.59
C ARG A 90 -2.31 -10.75 5.09
N ARG A 91 -2.64 -11.23 3.88
CA ARG A 91 -2.13 -12.52 3.38
C ARG A 91 -0.72 -12.46 2.82
N PHE A 92 -0.20 -11.26 2.59
CA PHE A 92 1.12 -11.05 1.98
C PHE A 92 2.18 -10.94 3.07
N ASP A 93 3.37 -11.48 2.79
CA ASP A 93 4.56 -11.24 3.58
C ASP A 93 5.25 -9.98 3.05
N TYR A 94 5.07 -8.86 3.75
CA TYR A 94 5.55 -7.56 3.30
C TYR A 94 7.00 -7.36 3.70
N GLY A 95 7.89 -7.05 2.75
CA GLY A 95 9.28 -6.72 3.07
C GLY A 95 9.42 -5.40 3.84
N CYS A 96 8.48 -4.47 3.63
CA CYS A 96 8.45 -3.20 4.34
C CYS A 96 7.01 -2.70 4.48
N MET A 97 6.71 -2.06 5.61
CA MET A 97 5.47 -1.33 5.84
C MET A 97 5.77 0.11 6.25
N VAL A 98 5.19 1.06 5.51
CA VAL A 98 5.26 2.50 5.79
C VAL A 98 3.88 2.96 6.27
N LEU A 99 3.85 3.57 7.44
CA LEU A 99 2.63 4.10 8.06
C LEU A 99 2.71 5.61 8.11
N ASP A 100 1.99 6.28 7.21
CA ASP A 100 1.89 7.73 7.16
C ASP A 100 0.88 8.21 8.22
N GLU A 101 1.20 9.29 8.93
CA GLU A 101 0.38 9.76 10.06
C GLU A 101 0.09 8.66 11.12
N GLY A 102 1.12 7.92 11.53
CA GLY A 102 0.99 6.77 12.45
C GLY A 102 0.28 7.03 13.79
N GLN A 103 0.06 8.30 14.18
CA GLN A 103 -0.87 8.64 15.26
C GLN A 103 -2.30 8.10 15.06
N ALA A 104 -2.71 7.83 13.82
CA ALA A 104 -4.00 7.23 13.48
C ALA A 104 -4.22 5.83 14.08
N ILE A 105 -3.15 5.19 14.54
CA ILE A 105 -3.17 3.85 15.15
C ILE A 105 -3.42 3.92 16.66
N LYS A 106 -3.24 5.10 17.29
CA LYS A 106 -3.36 5.24 18.75
C LYS A 106 -4.78 5.05 19.29
N ASN A 107 -5.81 5.12 18.44
CA ASN A 107 -7.18 4.84 18.83
C ASN A 107 -7.48 3.34 18.63
N SER A 108 -6.93 2.53 19.51
CA SER A 108 -7.26 1.11 19.64
C SER A 108 -8.35 0.95 20.70
N ASP A 109 -9.59 1.26 20.33
CA ASP A 109 -10.78 0.79 21.04
C ASP A 109 -11.41 -0.36 20.26
#